data_AF-A0A0W0YJK1-F1
#
_entry.id   AF-A0A0W0YJK1-F1
#
_cell.length_a   1.000
_cell.length_b   1.000
_cell.length_c   1.000
_cell.angle_alpha   90.00
_cell.angle_beta   90.00
_cell.angle_gamma   90.00
#
_symmetry.space_group_name_H-M   'P 1'
#
loop_
_entity.id
_entity.type
_entity.pdbx_description
1 polymer ?
#
loop_
_entity_poly.entity_id
_entity_poly.type
_entity_poly.pdbx_seq_one_letter_code
_entity_poly.pdbx_strand_id
1 'polypeptide(L)' 'MLGLFMDKYQPKDFKWRHFHGEVIMQCVRWYCKYGISYRDLEEMMAERGLTIDHTTVYRWVQHF' A
#
# COMPACT_ATOMS: atom_id res chain seq x y z
N MET A 1 -3.47 17.17 -14.69
CA MET A 1 -2.69 17.92 -13.67
C MET A 1 -2.70 17.24 -12.29
N LEU A 2 -2.90 15.91 -12.20
CA LEU A 2 -2.70 15.11 -10.98
C LEU A 2 -1.65 14.00 -11.15
N GLY A 3 -1.27 13.65 -12.39
CA GLY A 3 -0.26 12.62 -12.68
C GLY A 3 1.20 13.02 -12.41
N LEU A 4 1.50 14.32 -12.27
CA LEU A 4 2.89 14.80 -12.14
C LEU A 4 3.49 14.69 -10.73
N PHE A 5 2.67 14.41 -9.71
CA PHE A 5 3.16 14.26 -8.32
C PHE A 5 3.48 12.79 -7.96
N MET A 6 2.97 11.81 -8.71
CA MET A 6 3.15 10.39 -8.41
C MET A 6 4.34 9.74 -9.13
N ASP A 7 4.78 10.29 -10.27
CA ASP A 7 5.91 9.73 -11.02
C ASP A 7 7.29 9.95 -10.35
N LYS A 8 7.39 10.81 -9.33
CA LYS A 8 8.69 11.20 -8.75
C LYS A 8 9.17 10.35 -7.57
N TYR A 9 8.37 9.42 -7.07
CA TYR A 9 8.76 8.56 -5.94
C TYR A 9 8.45 7.10 -6.23
N GLN A 10 9.13 6.53 -7.23
CA GLN A 10 9.47 5.11 -7.17
C GLN A 10 10.85 5.00 -6.52
N PRO A 11 10.94 4.96 -5.18
CA PRO A 11 12.21 4.66 -4.53
C PRO A 11 12.67 3.31 -5.06
N LYS A 12 13.99 3.17 -5.24
CA LYS A 12 14.64 1.95 -5.73
C LYS A 12 14.24 0.69 -4.91
N ASP A 13 13.66 0.91 -3.74
CA ASP A 13 13.15 -0.05 -2.75
C ASP A 13 11.92 -0.87 -3.19
N PHE A 14 11.20 -0.45 -4.24
CA PHE A 14 10.06 -1.21 -4.77
C PHE A 14 10.40 -2.10 -5.98
N LYS A 15 11.65 -2.08 -6.44
CA LYS A 15 12.11 -2.98 -7.50
C LYS A 15 11.92 -4.43 -7.03
N TRP A 16 11.26 -5.27 -7.83
CA TRP A 16 10.94 -6.68 -7.55
C TRP A 16 9.78 -6.97 -6.57
N ARG A 17 9.00 -5.96 -6.17
CA ARG A 17 7.75 -6.20 -5.42
C ARG A 17 6.62 -6.57 -6.38
N HIS A 18 5.73 -7.48 -5.95
CA HIS A 18 4.54 -7.85 -6.72
C HIS A 18 3.51 -6.71 -6.84
N PHE A 19 3.59 -5.72 -5.94
CA PHE A 19 2.69 -4.57 -5.89
C PHE A 19 3.45 -3.28 -6.17
N HIS A 20 2.81 -2.36 -6.89
CA HIS A 20 3.31 -1.01 -7.08
C HIS A 20 3.50 -0.31 -5.73
N GLY A 21 4.59 0.47 -5.58
CA GLY A 21 4.90 1.18 -4.34
C GLY A 21 3.78 2.12 -3.88
N GLU A 22 2.98 2.64 -4.81
CA GLU A 22 1.79 3.44 -4.50
C GLU A 22 0.75 2.66 -3.69
N VAL A 23 0.46 1.41 -4.07
CA VAL A 23 -0.46 0.52 -3.35
C VAL A 23 0.04 0.28 -1.93
N ILE A 24 1.34 0.02 -1.80
CA ILE A 24 2.00 -0.24 -0.51
C ILE A 24 1.90 0.99 0.40
N MET A 25 2.31 2.16 -0.10
CA MET A 25 2.28 3.40 0.65
C MET A 25 0.85 3.86 0.96
N GLN A 26 -0.13 3.54 0.12
CA GLN A 26 -1.52 3.83 0.37
C GLN A 26 -2.05 3.03 1.57
N CYS A 27 -1.76 1.73 1.63
CA CYS A 27 -2.09 0.89 2.79
C CYS A 27 -1.43 1.40 4.07
N VAL A 28 -0.12 1.66 4.03
CA VAL A 28 0.64 2.13 5.20
C VAL A 28 0.10 3.48 5.69
N ARG A 29 -0.15 4.42 4.78
CA ARG A 29 -0.74 5.72 5.11
C ARG A 29 -2.11 5.56 5.77
N TRP A 30 -2.96 4.67 5.26
CA TRP A 30 -4.30 4.47 5.79
C TRP A 30 -4.29 3.86 7.18
N TYR A 31 -3.43 2.88 7.42
CA TYR A 31 -3.20 2.34 8.75
C TYR A 31 -2.74 3.45 9.71
N CYS A 32 -1.66 4.18 9.38
CA CYS A 32 -1.06 5.16 10.29
C CYS A 32 -1.95 6.40 10.52
N LYS A 33 -2.66 6.88 9.50
CA LYS A 33 -3.44 8.12 9.59
C LYS A 33 -4.84 7.92 10.16
N TYR A 34 -5.48 6.79 9.82
CA TYR A 34 -6.90 6.57 10.12
C TYR A 34 -7.13 5.37 11.06
N GLY A 35 -6.09 4.61 11.41
CA GLY A 35 -6.21 3.46 12.31
C GLY A 35 -7.00 2.30 11.72
N ILE A 36 -7.12 2.23 10.39
CA ILE A 36 -7.86 1.15 9.71
C ILE A 36 -7.16 -0.18 9.99
N SER A 37 -7.92 -1.22 10.33
CA SER A 37 -7.32 -2.50 10.67
C SER A 37 -6.70 -3.18 9.43
N TYR A 38 -5.75 -4.10 9.66
CA TYR A 38 -5.13 -4.83 8.54
C TYR A 38 -6.13 -5.66 7.73
N ARG A 39 -7.19 -6.17 8.39
CA ARG A 39 -8.25 -6.93 7.72
C ARG A 39 -9.15 -6.04 6.88
N ASP A 40 -9.53 -4.88 7.40
CA ASP A 40 -10.31 -3.91 6.61
C ASP A 40 -9.50 -3.43 5.40
N LEU A 41 -8.18 -3.24 5.54
CA LEU A 41 -7.30 -2.91 4.41
C LEU A 41 -7.23 -4.02 3.36
N GLU A 42 -7.21 -5.28 3.78
CA GLU A 42 -7.30 -6.44 2.88
C GLU A 42 -8.64 -6.43 2.11
N GLU A 43 -9.76 -6.25 2.81
CA GLU A 43 -11.10 -6.18 2.19
C GLU A 43 -11.22 -5.01 1.21
N MET A 44 -10.79 -3.80 1.62
CA MET A 44 -10.79 -2.61 0.77
C MET A 44 -9.92 -2.77 -0.49
N MET A 45 -8.83 -3.53 -0.39
CA MET A 45 -7.99 -3.83 -1.55
C MET A 45 -8.61 -4.90 -2.43
N ALA A 46 -9.27 -5.90 -1.85
CA ALA A 46 -10.04 -6.89 -2.60
C ALA A 46 -11.17 -6.24 -3.40
N GLU A 47 -11.89 -5.27 -2.84
CA GLU A 47 -12.91 -4.46 -3.53
C GLU A 47 -12.32 -3.69 -4.73
N ARG A 48 -11.03 -3.34 -4.69
CA ARG A 48 -10.29 -2.68 -5.77
C ARG A 48 -9.66 -3.67 -6.76
N GLY A 49 -9.95 -4.96 -6.62
CA GLY A 49 -9.40 -6.02 -7.48
C GLY A 49 -7.98 -6.45 -7.12
N LEU A 50 -7.48 -6.09 -5.94
CA LEU A 50 -6.15 -6.44 -5.46
C LEU A 50 -6.25 -7.47 -4.32
N THR A 51 -5.81 -8.70 -4.57
CA THR A 51 -5.75 -9.73 -3.54
C THR A 51 -4.49 -9.52 -2.68
N ILE A 52 -4.65 -8.89 -1.51
CA ILE A 52 -3.57 -8.59 -0.57
C ILE A 52 -3.94 -9.14 0.80
N ASP A 53 -3.20 -10.12 1.29
CA ASP A 53 -3.40 -10.67 2.63
C ASP A 53 -3.04 -9.65 3.73
N HIS A 54 -3.82 -9.58 4.81
CA HIS A 54 -3.59 -8.67 5.94
C HIS A 54 -2.16 -8.80 6.54
N THR A 55 -1.52 -9.97 6.49
CA THR A 55 -0.13 -10.13 6.95
C THR A 55 0.87 -9.45 6.02
N THR A 56 0.55 -9.31 4.73
CA THR A 56 1.35 -8.55 3.76
C THR A 56 1.30 -7.06 4.12
N VAL A 57 0.11 -6.56 4.44
CA VAL A 57 -0.07 -5.17 4.91
C VAL A 57 0.67 -4.93 6.22
N TYR A 58 0.57 -5.87 7.18
CA TYR A 58 1.34 -5.81 8.43
C TYR A 58 2.84 -5.69 8.16
N ARG A 59 3.40 -6.52 7.28
CA ARG A 59 4.83 -6.46 6.92
C ARG A 59 5.22 -5.12 6.29
N TRP A 60 4.35 -4.52 5.48
CA TRP A 60 4.61 -3.19 4.94
C TRP A 60 4.64 -2.11 6.01
N VAL A 61 3.67 -2.13 6.94
CA VAL A 61 3.63 -1.18 8.07
C VAL A 61 4.80 -1.34 9.03
N GLN A 62 5.34 -2.56 9.19
CA GLN A 62 6.55 -2.76 10.01
C GLN A 62 7.84 -2.31 9.31
N HIS A 63 7.83 -2.23 7.98
CA HIS A 63 9.01 -1.93 7.19
C HIS A 63 9.11 -0.46 6.76
N PHE A 64 7.97 0.19 6.52
CA PHE A 64 7.85 1.57 6.00
C PHE A 64 7.10 2.45 7.00
#